data_AF-A0A928WFK8-F1
#
_entry.id   AF-A0A928WFK8-F1
#
_cell.length_a   1.000
_cell.length_b   1.000
_cell.length_c   1.000
_cell.angle_alpha   90.00
_cell.angle_beta   90.00
_cell.angle_gamma   90.00
#
_symmetry.space_group_name_H-M   'P 1'
#
loop_
_entity.id
_entity.type
_entity.pdbx_description
1 polymer ?
#
loop_
_entity_poly.entity_id
_entity_poly.type
_entity_poly.pdbx_seq_one_letter_code
_entity_poly.pdbx_strand_id
1 'polypeptide(L)'
;MNQDFEESSEQKSLVDVMDLPDEQRQVVNWIIRQKRVTLLEVISHTNLAEEVVQHYLQSLISQGFIQELNDSEAIYYQPRLIDQKKSRLPPNIWDKL
;
A
#
# COMPACT_ATOMS: atom_id res chain seq x y z
N MET A 1 13.32 32.25 -2.55
CA MET A 1 13.29 30.78 -2.59
C MET A 1 11.88 30.36 -2.26
N ASN A 2 11.03 30.19 -3.26
CA ASN A 2 9.72 29.58 -3.08
C ASN A 2 9.91 28.13 -3.49
N GLN A 3 10.06 27.25 -2.49
CA GLN A 3 10.08 25.83 -2.69
C GLN A 3 8.68 25.37 -2.28
N ASP A 4 7.77 25.42 -3.26
CA ASP A 4 6.50 24.71 -3.20
C ASP A 4 6.82 23.26 -2.86
N PHE A 5 6.55 22.88 -1.60
CA PHE A 5 6.40 21.50 -1.18
C PHE A 5 5.12 20.96 -1.82
N GLU A 6 5.12 20.85 -3.14
CA GLU A 6 4.30 19.86 -3.82
C GLU A 6 4.92 18.52 -3.46
N GLU A 7 4.62 18.01 -2.26
CA GLU A 7 4.62 16.58 -1.96
C GLU A 7 3.58 15.94 -2.88
N SER A 8 3.89 15.92 -4.18
CA SER A 8 3.36 14.95 -5.12
C SER A 8 3.92 13.61 -4.66
N SER A 9 3.30 13.02 -3.65
CA SER A 9 3.43 11.61 -3.35
C SER A 9 2.83 10.88 -4.56
N GLU A 10 3.61 10.81 -5.63
CA GLU A 10 3.29 10.16 -6.89
C GLU A 10 2.85 8.75 -6.51
N GLN A 11 1.59 8.44 -6.81
CA GLN A 11 1.04 7.13 -6.53
C GLN A 11 1.91 6.09 -7.24
N LYS A 12 2.48 5.15 -6.48
CA LYS A 12 3.37 4.14 -7.04
C LYS A 12 2.61 3.17 -7.92
N SER A 13 3.26 2.68 -8.96
CA SER A 13 2.68 1.67 -9.83
C SER A 13 3.10 0.26 -9.42
N LEU A 14 2.40 -0.75 -9.94
CA LEU A 14 2.79 -2.16 -9.78
C LEU A 14 4.19 -2.44 -10.34
N VAL A 15 4.66 -1.63 -11.29
CA VAL A 15 6.03 -1.72 -11.82
C VAL A 15 7.06 -1.39 -10.75
N ASP A 16 6.84 -0.34 -9.95
CA ASP A 16 7.75 0.02 -8.85
C ASP A 16 7.83 -1.07 -7.78
N VAL A 17 6.77 -1.89 -7.62
CA VAL A 17 6.80 -3.05 -6.72
C VAL A 17 7.81 -4.08 -7.23
N MET A 18 7.99 -4.22 -8.55
CA MET A 18 8.95 -5.14 -9.13
C MET A 18 10.42 -4.76 -8.89
N ASP A 19 10.70 -3.53 -8.46
CA ASP A 19 12.05 -3.09 -8.10
C ASP A 19 12.40 -3.33 -6.62
N LEU A 20 11.41 -3.66 -5.78
CA LEU A 20 11.64 -3.94 -4.35
C LEU A 20 12.40 -5.26 -4.14
N PRO A 21 13.09 -5.48 -3.01
CA PRO A 21 13.58 -6.81 -2.65
C PRO A 21 12.45 -7.85 -2.58
N ASP A 22 12.74 -9.13 -2.83
CA ASP A 22 11.72 -10.20 -2.90
C ASP A 22 10.84 -10.28 -1.64
N GLU A 23 11.44 -10.07 -0.46
CA GLU A 23 10.74 -10.08 0.82
C GLU A 23 9.72 -8.92 0.92
N GLN A 24 10.13 -7.72 0.49
CA GLN A 24 9.23 -6.55 0.47
C GLN A 24 8.15 -6.70 -0.60
N ARG A 25 8.49 -7.27 -1.76
CA ARG A 25 7.52 -7.63 -2.81
C ARG A 25 6.44 -8.57 -2.30
N GLN A 26 6.81 -9.59 -1.54
CA GLN A 26 5.85 -10.55 -0.99
C GLN A 26 4.86 -9.87 -0.04
N VAL A 27 5.36 -9.01 0.86
CA VAL A 27 4.53 -8.24 1.79
C VAL A 27 3.59 -7.31 1.02
N VAL A 28 4.11 -6.51 0.09
CA VAL A 28 3.28 -5.58 -0.71
C VAL A 28 2.23 -6.34 -1.52
N ASN A 29 2.61 -7.42 -2.21
CA ASN A 29 1.66 -8.26 -2.95
C ASN A 29 0.58 -8.87 -2.06
N TRP A 30 0.93 -9.26 -0.85
CA TRP A 30 -0.02 -9.77 0.12
C TRP A 30 -0.99 -8.66 0.58
N ILE A 31 -0.49 -7.46 0.91
CA ILE A 31 -1.33 -6.29 1.26
C ILE A 31 -2.28 -5.92 0.11
N ILE A 32 -1.81 -5.98 -1.15
CA ILE A 32 -2.64 -5.77 -2.34
C ILE A 32 -3.80 -6.76 -2.40
N ARG A 33 -3.54 -8.04 -2.08
CA ARG A 33 -4.56 -9.10 -2.07
C ARG A 33 -5.57 -8.91 -0.94
N GLN A 34 -5.12 -8.54 0.24
CA GLN A 34 -6.00 -8.31 1.40
C GLN A 34 -6.80 -7.00 1.29
N LYS A 35 -6.31 -6.03 0.50
CA LYS A 35 -6.84 -4.65 0.34
C LYS A 35 -6.79 -3.79 1.60
N ARG A 36 -6.83 -4.37 2.78
CA ARG A 36 -6.72 -3.72 4.07
C ARG A 36 -6.14 -4.72 5.06
N VAL A 37 -5.12 -4.30 5.82
CA VAL A 37 -4.48 -5.13 6.84
C VAL A 37 -4.16 -4.30 8.07
N THR A 38 -4.03 -4.94 9.22
CA THR A 38 -3.53 -4.34 10.47
C THR A 38 -2.07 -4.68 10.70
N LEU A 39 -1.39 -3.93 11.58
CA LEU A 39 -0.01 -4.23 11.98
C LEU A 39 0.14 -5.69 12.45
N LEU A 40 -0.81 -6.17 13.26
CA LEU A 40 -0.81 -7.53 13.79
C LEU A 40 -0.92 -8.61 12.71
N GLU A 41 -1.72 -8.36 11.66
CA GLU A 41 -1.84 -9.30 10.54
C GLU A 41 -0.55 -9.35 9.72
N VAL A 42 0.15 -8.23 9.54
CA VAL A 42 1.45 -8.19 8.85
C VAL A 42 2.51 -8.91 9.68
N ILE A 43 2.54 -8.71 10.99
CA ILE A 43 3.41 -9.45 11.92
C ILE A 43 3.14 -10.95 11.81
N SER A 44 1.88 -11.36 11.84
CA SER A 44 1.48 -12.77 11.75
C SER A 44 1.84 -13.38 10.39
N HIS A 45 1.78 -12.59 9.31
CA HIS A 45 2.12 -13.04 7.97
C HIS A 45 3.62 -13.16 7.72
N THR A 46 4.39 -12.17 8.19
CA THR A 46 5.84 -12.10 8.00
C THR A 46 6.61 -12.90 9.04
N ASN A 47 5.98 -13.19 10.19
CA ASN A 47 6.60 -13.80 11.36
C ASN A 47 7.86 -13.02 11.83
N LEU A 48 7.84 -11.69 11.64
CA LEU A 48 8.89 -10.77 12.04
C LEU A 48 8.49 -10.03 13.33
N ALA A 49 9.47 -9.44 14.00
CA ALA A 49 9.22 -8.59 15.16
C ALA A 49 8.44 -7.33 14.77
N GLU A 50 7.60 -6.84 15.68
CA GLU A 50 6.77 -5.64 15.48
C GLU A 50 7.57 -4.44 14.99
N GLU A 51 8.72 -4.15 15.62
CA GLU A 51 9.59 -3.02 15.27
C GLU A 51 10.09 -3.10 13.82
N VAL A 52 10.41 -4.31 13.35
CA VAL A 52 10.88 -4.54 11.97
C VAL A 52 9.74 -4.33 10.98
N VAL A 53 8.55 -4.85 11.30
CA VAL A 53 7.35 -4.70 10.48
C VAL A 53 6.93 -3.23 10.41
N GLN A 54 6.98 -2.51 11.52
CA GLN A 54 6.66 -1.09 11.57
C GLN A 54 7.62 -0.28 10.69
N HIS A 55 8.93 -0.59 10.74
CA HIS A 55 9.91 0.03 9.86
C HIS A 55 9.63 -0.27 8.37
N TYR A 56 9.23 -1.50 8.03
CA TYR A 56 8.83 -1.85 6.66
C TYR A 56 7.59 -1.09 6.21
N LEU A 57 6.54 -1.05 7.03
CA LEU A 57 5.31 -0.32 6.71
C LEU A 57 5.59 1.18 6.55
N GLN A 58 6.37 1.77 7.44
CA GLN A 58 6.73 3.19 7.35
C GLN A 58 7.54 3.49 6.08
N SER A 59 8.47 2.61 5.70
CA SER A 59 9.19 2.73 4.44
C SER A 59 8.26 2.65 3.24
N LEU A 60 7.30 1.72 3.24
CA LEU A 60 6.30 1.59 2.18
C LEU A 60 5.34 2.78 2.10
N ILE A 61 4.99 3.38 3.23
CA ILE A 61 4.18 4.62 3.30
C ILE A 61 4.98 5.78 2.71
N SER A 62 6.23 5.96 3.15
CA SER A 62 7.12 7.03 2.66
C SER A 62 7.40 6.91 1.17
N GLN A 63 7.50 5.68 0.65
CA GLN A 63 7.67 5.41 -0.77
C GLN A 63 6.37 5.55 -1.57
N GLY A 64 5.21 5.67 -0.92
CA GLY A 64 3.91 5.84 -1.57
C GLY A 64 3.24 4.55 -2.05
N PHE A 65 3.71 3.37 -1.62
CA PHE A 65 3.12 2.08 -1.99
C PHE A 65 1.84 1.75 -1.21
N ILE A 66 1.80 2.16 0.05
CA ILE A 66 0.67 1.94 0.95
C ILE A 66 0.32 3.25 1.66
N GLN A 67 -0.86 3.31 2.27
CA GLN A 67 -1.26 4.40 3.13
C GLN A 67 -1.84 3.86 4.44
N GLU A 68 -1.63 4.62 5.50
CA GLU A 68 -2.25 4.39 6.79
C GLU A 68 -3.66 4.99 6.81
N LEU A 69 -4.65 4.23 7.27
CA LEU A 69 -5.96 4.70 7.66
C LEU A 69 -6.13 4.49 9.15
N ASN A 70 -6.37 5.58 9.84
CA ASN A 70 -6.84 5.54 11.21
C ASN A 70 -8.37 5.41 11.18
N ASP A 71 -8.88 4.22 11.47
CA ASP A 71 -10.29 3.98 11.75
C ASP A 71 -10.41 3.96 13.28
N SER A 72 -11.46 4.54 13.85
CA SER A 72 -11.56 4.89 15.28
C SER A 72 -11.21 3.79 16.29
N GLU A 73 -11.18 2.52 15.86
CA GLU A 73 -10.81 1.35 16.67
C GLU A 73 -9.42 0.76 16.37
N ALA A 74 -8.83 1.01 15.19
CA ALA A 74 -7.55 0.43 14.79
C ALA A 74 -6.87 1.17 13.62
N ILE A 75 -5.54 1.01 13.55
CA ILE A 75 -4.74 1.46 12.43
C ILE A 75 -4.74 0.37 11.35
N TYR A 76 -5.20 0.74 10.16
CA TYR A 76 -5.22 -0.10 8.98
C TYR A 76 -4.24 0.42 7.93
N TYR A 77 -3.63 -0.50 7.21
CA TYR A 77 -2.75 -0.22 6.09
C TYR A 77 -3.40 -0.76 4.82
N GLN A 78 -3.53 0.10 3.81
CA GLN A 78 -4.09 -0.28 2.51
C GLN A 78 -3.15 0.10 1.37
N PRO A 79 -3.13 -0.66 0.26
CA PRO A 79 -2.31 -0.33 -0.90
C PRO A 79 -2.76 0.98 -1.54
N ARG A 80 -1.81 1.85 -1.88
CA ARG A 80 -2.02 3.12 -2.59
C ARG A 80 -1.39 3.03 -4.00
N LEU A 81 -1.64 1.91 -4.68
CA LEU A 81 -1.08 1.68 -6.02
C LEU A 81 -2.07 2.03 -7.11
N ILE A 82 -1.57 2.67 -8.16
CA ILE A 82 -2.35 2.86 -9.39
C ILE A 82 -2.40 1.53 -10.11
N ASP A 83 -3.57 0.91 -10.11
CA ASP A 83 -3.84 -0.30 -10.90
C ASP A 83 -3.80 0.08 -12.39
N GLN A 84 -2.64 -0.05 -13.03
CA GLN A 84 -2.48 0.20 -14.47
C GLN A 84 -3.43 -0.66 -15.32
N LYS A 85 -4.06 -1.70 -14.75
CA LYS A 85 -4.94 -2.62 -15.46
C LYS A 85 -6.38 -2.11 -15.62
N LYS A 86 -6.79 -1.02 -14.97
CA LYS A 86 -8.17 -0.50 -15.02
C LYS A 86 -8.43 0.66 -15.97
N SER A 87 -7.45 1.13 -16.73
CA SER A 87 -7.68 2.19 -17.75
C SER A 87 -8.35 1.66 -19.04
N ARG A 88 -9.25 0.66 -18.94
CA ARG A 88 -10.12 0.18 -20.04
C ARG A 88 -11.48 -0.37 -19.59
N LEU A 89 -11.91 -0.17 -18.34
CA LEU A 89 -13.24 -0.61 -17.91
C LEU A 89 -14.17 0.60 -17.77
N PRO A 90 -15.20 0.74 -18.64
CA PRO A 90 -16.11 1.87 -18.59
C PRO A 90 -16.91 1.89 -17.27
N PRO A 91 -17.29 3.07 -16.77
CA PRO A 91 -17.89 3.27 -15.45
C PRO A 91 -19.31 2.69 -15.26
N ASN A 92 -19.78 1.80 -16.14
CA ASN A 92 -21.21 1.47 -16.26
C ASN A 92 -21.60 0.03 -15.87
N ILE A 93 -20.80 -0.67 -15.07
CA ILE A 93 -21.09 -2.08 -14.69
C ILE A 93 -21.71 -2.20 -13.27
N TRP A 94 -21.68 -1.17 -12.42
CA TRP A 94 -22.14 -1.28 -11.03
C TRP A 94 -23.65 -1.13 -10.82
N ASP A 95 -24.46 -1.05 -11.88
CA ASP A 95 -25.90 -0.73 -11.76
C ASP A 95 -26.85 -1.92 -12.01
N LYS A 96 -26.36 -3.17 -11.98
CA LYS A 96 -27.26 -4.34 -12.05
C LYS A 96 -26.80 -5.49 -11.16
N LEU A 97 -27.17 -5.43 -9.89
CA LEU A 97 -27.43 -6.59 -9.06
C LEU A 97 -28.71 -6.37 -8.25
#